data_AF-A0A1I8AQN2-F1
#
_entry.id   AF-A0A1I8AQN2-F1
#
_cell.length_a   1.000
_cell.length_b   1.000
_cell.length_c   1.000
_cell.angle_alpha   90.00
_cell.angle_beta   90.00
_cell.angle_gamma   90.00
#
_symmetry.space_group_name_H-M   'P 1'
#
loop_
_entity.id
_entity.type
_entity.pdbx_description
1 polymer ?
#
loop_
_entity_poly.entity_id
_entity_poly.type
_entity_poly.pdbx_seq_one_letter_code
_entity_poly.pdbx_strand_id
1 'polypeptide(L)'
;MLEAVACFGEHNSYQLIADDVRGSFDRSVVQAIVKFARDKNEALCSVIETERKKQQKRVDMTHDSELKSINKINQKSRLEETNGIDKRLNPNEYRRISEKYVRRGVEENRKLQSIRNKRIAELNDQVNALKLEANVKMEETIHRVNQIFAK
;
A
#
# COMPACT_ATOMS: atom_id res chain seq x y z
N MET A 1 78.96 -3.13 -20.52
CA MET A 1 78.07 -2.69 -19.43
C MET A 1 77.08 -1.67 -19.97
N LEU A 2 76.13 -2.10 -20.81
CA LEU A 2 75.02 -1.26 -21.29
C LEU A 2 74.02 -2.23 -21.92
N GLU A 3 73.05 -2.71 -21.14
CA GLU A 3 71.78 -3.31 -21.62
C GLU A 3 70.97 -3.77 -20.39
N ALA A 4 70.48 -2.81 -19.61
CA ALA A 4 69.57 -3.11 -18.50
C ALA A 4 68.71 -1.89 -18.11
N VAL A 5 68.15 -1.14 -19.06
CA VAL A 5 67.33 0.05 -18.72
C VAL A 5 65.97 0.15 -19.45
N ALA A 6 65.64 -0.70 -20.42
CA ALA A 6 64.49 -0.41 -21.30
C ALA A 6 63.21 -1.27 -21.14
N CYS A 7 62.99 -2.00 -20.04
CA CYS A 7 61.80 -2.87 -19.91
C CYS A 7 60.83 -2.52 -18.77
N PHE A 8 61.05 -1.45 -18.00
CA PHE A 8 60.20 -1.13 -16.84
C PHE A 8 59.05 -0.12 -17.11
N GLY A 9 58.97 0.48 -18.29
CA GLY A 9 57.99 1.52 -18.61
C GLY A 9 56.65 1.00 -19.18
N GLU A 10 56.69 0.03 -20.09
CA GLU A 10 55.52 -0.41 -20.85
C GLU A 10 54.62 -1.37 -20.04
N HIS A 11 55.21 -2.27 -19.25
CA HIS A 11 54.43 -3.19 -18.41
C HIS A 11 53.59 -2.45 -17.35
N ASN A 12 54.05 -1.29 -16.90
CA ASN A 12 53.35 -0.49 -15.89
C ASN A 12 52.18 0.31 -16.51
N SER A 13 52.30 0.78 -17.75
CA SER A 13 51.22 1.51 -18.44
C SER A 13 50.07 0.59 -18.89
N TYR A 14 50.37 -0.62 -19.37
CA TYR A 14 49.32 -1.61 -19.68
C TYR A 14 48.56 -2.07 -18.44
N GLN A 15 49.24 -2.19 -17.29
CA GLN A 15 48.61 -2.54 -16.02
C GLN A 15 47.68 -1.41 -15.54
N LEU A 16 48.14 -0.15 -15.60
CA LEU A 16 47.32 1.02 -15.26
C LEU A 16 46.07 1.15 -16.15
N ILE A 17 46.21 0.91 -17.46
CA ILE A 17 45.06 0.92 -18.38
C ILE A 17 44.09 -0.23 -18.07
N ALA A 18 44.61 -1.43 -17.79
CA ALA A 18 43.76 -2.57 -17.43
C ALA A 18 43.00 -2.35 -16.11
N ASP A 19 43.66 -1.73 -15.12
CA ASP A 19 43.05 -1.39 -13.83
C ASP A 19 42.00 -0.27 -13.97
N ASP A 20 42.23 0.73 -14.83
CA ASP A 20 41.26 1.81 -15.11
C ASP A 20 40.05 1.30 -15.90
N VAL A 21 40.27 0.46 -16.92
CA VAL A 21 39.20 -0.21 -17.67
C VAL A 21 38.37 -1.09 -16.73
N ARG A 22 39.00 -1.87 -15.85
CA ARG A 22 38.33 -2.70 -14.85
C ARG A 22 37.52 -1.84 -13.86
N GLY A 23 38.12 -0.77 -13.32
CA GLY A 23 37.43 0.16 -12.44
C GLY A 23 36.23 0.85 -13.09
N SER A 24 36.33 1.20 -14.38
CA SER A 24 35.20 1.75 -15.15
C SER A 24 34.09 0.72 -15.36
N PHE A 25 34.46 -0.52 -15.66
CA PHE A 25 33.55 -1.63 -15.90
C PHE A 25 32.78 -1.98 -14.61
N ASP A 26 33.49 -2.14 -13.50
CA ASP A 26 32.90 -2.43 -12.19
C ASP A 26 31.94 -1.33 -11.73
N ARG A 27 32.29 -0.05 -11.96
CA ARG A 27 31.40 1.08 -11.68
C ARG A 27 30.12 1.03 -12.53
N SER A 28 30.23 0.70 -13.81
CA SER A 28 29.06 0.59 -14.70
C SER A 28 28.12 -0.55 -14.28
N VAL A 29 28.68 -1.69 -13.86
CA VAL A 29 27.92 -2.85 -13.37
C VAL A 29 27.21 -2.53 -12.07
N VAL A 30 27.87 -1.88 -11.11
CA VAL A 30 27.25 -1.41 -9.86
C VAL A 30 26.08 -0.49 -10.14
N GLN A 31 26.24 0.49 -11.04
CA GLN A 31 25.17 1.42 -11.41
C GLN A 31 23.97 0.69 -12.01
N ALA A 32 24.22 -0.29 -12.88
CA ALA A 32 23.14 -1.09 -13.48
C ALA A 32 22.37 -1.90 -12.43
N ILE A 33 23.06 -2.54 -11.48
CA ILE A 33 22.42 -3.32 -10.40
C ILE A 33 21.64 -2.41 -9.45
N VAL A 34 22.20 -1.26 -9.06
CA VAL A 34 21.52 -0.27 -8.21
C VAL A 34 20.27 0.27 -8.90
N LYS A 35 20.36 0.59 -10.20
CA LYS A 35 19.22 1.01 -11.00
C LYS A 35 18.14 -0.07 -11.03
N PHE A 36 18.52 -1.32 -11.32
CA PHE A 36 17.59 -2.44 -11.31
C PHE A 36 16.90 -2.64 -9.95
N ALA A 37 17.64 -2.53 -8.85
CA ALA A 37 17.08 -2.64 -7.50
C ALA A 37 16.01 -1.56 -7.23
N ARG A 38 16.27 -0.31 -7.67
CA ARG A 38 15.32 0.79 -7.58
C ARG A 38 14.08 0.58 -8.45
N ASP A 39 14.28 0.24 -9.73
CA ASP A 39 13.20 -0.02 -10.68
C ASP A 39 12.29 -1.16 -10.17
N LYS A 40 12.89 -2.23 -9.62
CA LYS A 40 12.15 -3.35 -9.00
C LYS A 40 11.33 -2.89 -7.78
N ASN A 41 11.92 -2.06 -6.91
CA ASN A 41 11.23 -1.56 -5.72
C ASN A 41 10.07 -0.63 -6.08
N GLU A 42 10.24 0.21 -7.11
CA GLU A 42 9.18 1.07 -7.64
C GLU A 42 8.02 0.24 -8.20
N ALA A 43 8.33 -0.80 -8.99
CA ALA A 43 7.32 -1.73 -9.50
C ALA A 43 6.56 -2.42 -8.35
N LEU A 44 7.27 -2.87 -7.31
CA LEU A 44 6.66 -3.48 -6.12
C LEU A 44 5.74 -2.49 -5.38
N CYS A 45 6.19 -1.25 -5.18
CA CYS A 45 5.38 -0.20 -4.57
C CYS A 45 4.11 0.10 -5.38
N SER A 46 4.19 0.08 -6.70
CA SER A 46 3.06 0.25 -7.61
C SER A 46 2.03 -0.88 -7.47
N VAL A 47 2.50 -2.13 -7.35
CA VAL A 47 1.63 -3.30 -7.11
C VAL A 47 0.93 -3.18 -5.75
N ILE A 48 1.67 -2.84 -4.69
CA ILE A 48 1.12 -2.62 -3.35
C ILE A 48 0.00 -1.56 -3.40
N GLU A 49 0.22 -0.45 -4.09
CA GLU A 49 -0.74 0.63 -4.21
C GLU A 49 -1.99 0.22 -5.01
N THR A 50 -1.80 -0.58 -6.06
CA THR A 50 -2.90 -1.15 -6.84
C THR A 50 -3.76 -2.09 -6.01
N GLU A 51 -3.15 -2.97 -5.22
CA GLU A 51 -3.87 -3.88 -4.34
C GLU A 51 -4.55 -3.15 -3.19
N ARG A 52 -3.93 -2.10 -2.62
CA ARG A 52 -4.59 -1.21 -1.64
C ARG A 52 -5.90 -0.66 -2.21
N LYS A 53 -5.88 -0.10 -3.43
CA LYS A 53 -7.08 0.45 -4.07
C LYS A 53 -8.15 -0.61 -4.29
N LYS A 54 -7.78 -1.85 -4.67
CA LYS A 54 -8.73 -2.96 -4.81
C LYS A 54 -9.34 -3.37 -3.48
N GLN A 55 -8.54 -3.46 -2.41
CA GLN A 55 -9.01 -3.79 -1.07
C GLN A 55 -9.94 -2.70 -0.52
N GLN A 56 -9.57 -1.44 -0.70
CA GLN A 56 -10.41 -0.28 -0.36
C GLN A 56 -11.78 -0.37 -1.01
N LYS A 57 -11.83 -0.63 -2.33
CA LYS A 57 -13.09 -0.81 -3.06
C LYS A 57 -13.94 -1.96 -2.48
N ARG A 58 -13.32 -3.07 -2.08
CA ARG A 58 -14.03 -4.18 -1.43
C ARG A 58 -14.64 -3.76 -0.09
N VAL A 59 -13.90 -3.02 0.73
CA VAL A 59 -14.41 -2.45 1.99
C VAL A 59 -15.61 -1.54 1.75
N ASP A 60 -15.52 -0.67 0.74
CA ASP A 60 -16.62 0.24 0.38
C ASP A 60 -17.86 -0.53 -0.12
N MET A 61 -17.68 -1.55 -0.96
CA MET A 61 -18.78 -2.40 -1.42
C MET A 61 -19.45 -3.17 -0.27
N THR A 62 -18.68 -3.69 0.68
CA THR A 62 -19.21 -4.35 1.89
C THR A 62 -19.98 -3.37 2.76
N HIS A 63 -19.47 -2.15 2.95
CA HIS A 63 -20.18 -1.10 3.66
C HIS A 63 -21.54 -0.80 3.02
N ASP A 64 -21.58 -0.62 1.71
CA ASP A 64 -22.81 -0.28 0.98
C ASP A 64 -23.84 -1.43 1.01
N SER A 65 -23.37 -2.68 0.95
CA SER A 65 -24.26 -3.84 1.06
C SER A 65 -24.83 -4.01 2.47
N GLU A 66 -24.00 -3.83 3.50
CA GLU A 66 -24.43 -3.86 4.91
C GLU A 66 -25.44 -2.73 5.20
N LEU A 67 -25.17 -1.51 4.72
CA LEU A 67 -26.09 -0.37 4.89
C LEU A 67 -27.46 -0.63 4.24
N LYS A 68 -27.47 -1.18 3.02
CA LYS A 68 -28.72 -1.58 2.34
C LYS A 68 -29.48 -2.65 3.13
N SER A 69 -28.76 -3.63 3.67
CA SER A 69 -29.34 -4.70 4.49
C SER A 69 -29.99 -4.13 5.76
N ILE A 70 -29.27 -3.28 6.50
CA ILE A 70 -29.76 -2.59 7.71
C ILE A 70 -31.02 -1.78 7.40
N ASN A 71 -31.00 -0.98 6.32
CA ASN A 71 -32.16 -0.18 5.92
C ASN A 71 -33.38 -1.05 5.60
N LYS A 72 -33.19 -2.19 4.93
CA LYS A 72 -34.27 -3.13 4.62
C LYS A 72 -34.84 -3.76 5.89
N ILE A 73 -33.99 -4.15 6.84
CA ILE A 73 -34.41 -4.69 8.14
C ILE A 73 -35.20 -3.64 8.91
N ASN A 74 -34.69 -2.41 9.02
CA ASN A 74 -35.35 -1.32 9.72
C ASN A 74 -36.70 -0.97 9.09
N GLN A 75 -36.80 -0.95 7.76
CA GLN A 75 -38.07 -0.74 7.08
C GLN A 75 -39.06 -1.85 7.39
N LYS A 76 -38.62 -3.12 7.35
CA LYS A 76 -39.47 -4.27 7.67
C LYS A 76 -39.99 -4.20 9.11
N SER A 77 -39.10 -4.00 10.09
CA SER A 77 -39.50 -3.91 11.49
C SER A 77 -40.38 -2.68 11.78
N ARG A 78 -40.16 -1.56 11.07
CA ARG A 78 -41.07 -0.40 11.14
C ARG A 78 -42.46 -0.76 10.65
N LEU A 79 -42.57 -1.43 9.49
CA LEU A 79 -43.86 -1.84 8.93
C LEU A 79 -44.59 -2.79 9.88
N GLU A 80 -43.88 -3.77 10.44
CA GLU A 80 -44.42 -4.71 11.43
C GLU A 80 -44.95 -3.99 12.68
N GLU A 81 -44.21 -3.02 13.24
CA GLU A 81 -44.66 -2.24 14.41
C GLU A 81 -45.80 -1.27 14.09
N THR A 82 -45.85 -0.72 12.87
CA THR A 82 -46.96 0.14 12.44
C THR A 82 -48.18 -0.63 11.96
N ASN A 83 -48.10 -1.97 11.89
CA ASN A 83 -49.20 -2.78 11.38
C ASN A 83 -50.43 -2.65 12.29
N GLY A 84 -51.58 -2.34 11.70
CA GLY A 84 -52.82 -2.09 12.45
C GLY A 84 -52.91 -0.69 13.10
N ILE A 85 -51.89 0.15 12.99
CA ILE A 85 -51.96 1.55 13.47
C ILE A 85 -52.48 2.44 12.33
N ASP A 86 -53.71 2.93 12.47
CA ASP A 86 -54.21 3.99 11.58
C ASP A 86 -53.56 5.33 11.96
N LYS A 87 -52.75 5.87 11.05
CA LYS A 87 -52.06 7.15 11.21
C LYS A 87 -53.02 8.32 11.44
N ARG A 88 -54.26 8.26 10.96
CA ARG A 88 -55.27 9.31 11.14
C ARG A 88 -55.85 9.30 12.55
N LEU A 89 -56.04 8.09 13.10
CA LEU A 89 -56.60 7.91 14.45
C LEU A 89 -55.54 8.02 15.54
N ASN A 90 -54.30 7.55 15.26
CA ASN A 90 -53.20 7.51 16.22
C ASN A 90 -51.90 8.16 15.67
N PRO A 91 -51.92 9.46 15.33
CA PRO A 91 -50.78 10.13 14.68
C PRO A 91 -49.54 10.19 15.57
N ASN A 92 -49.70 10.31 16.89
CA ASN A 92 -48.58 10.38 17.84
C ASN A 92 -47.84 9.05 17.95
N GLU A 93 -48.56 7.93 17.96
CA GLU A 93 -47.95 6.61 18.05
C GLU A 93 -47.21 6.25 16.75
N TYR A 94 -47.84 6.53 15.60
CA TYR A 94 -47.19 6.38 14.30
C TYR A 94 -45.90 7.21 14.20
N ARG A 95 -45.95 8.48 14.63
CA ARG A 95 -44.78 9.36 14.67
C ARG A 95 -43.68 8.82 15.60
N ARG A 96 -44.04 8.36 16.80
CA ARG A 96 -43.08 7.77 17.76
C ARG A 96 -42.32 6.60 17.16
N ILE A 97 -43.02 5.68 16.49
CA ILE A 97 -42.41 4.52 15.83
C ILE A 97 -41.53 4.98 14.66
N SER A 98 -41.99 5.94 13.85
CA SER A 98 -41.19 6.52 12.77
C SER A 98 -39.88 7.13 13.28
N GLU A 99 -39.94 7.97 14.32
CA GLU A 99 -38.76 8.60 14.93
C GLU A 99 -37.81 7.59 15.59
N LYS A 100 -38.33 6.50 16.17
CA LYS A 100 -37.52 5.39 16.71
C LYS A 100 -36.65 4.78 15.62
N TYR A 101 -37.23 4.44 14.47
CA TYR A 101 -36.50 3.80 13.37
C TYR A 101 -35.57 4.76 12.61
N VAL A 102 -35.90 6.06 12.56
CA VAL A 102 -34.96 7.09 12.05
C VAL A 102 -33.72 7.18 12.95
N ARG A 103 -33.91 7.33 14.28
CA ARG A 103 -32.78 7.38 15.23
C ARG A 103 -31.93 6.12 15.18
N ARG A 104 -32.57 4.95 15.12
CA ARG A 104 -31.89 3.66 14.98
C ARG A 104 -31.04 3.62 13.70
N GLY A 105 -31.61 4.00 12.55
CA GLY A 105 -30.89 4.02 11.28
C GLY A 105 -29.68 4.96 11.28
N VAL A 106 -29.80 6.14 11.92
CA VAL A 106 -28.66 7.06 12.09
C VAL A 106 -27.55 6.45 12.94
N GLU A 107 -27.91 5.83 14.06
CA GLU A 107 -26.94 5.22 14.98
C GLU A 107 -26.24 4.00 14.36
N GLU A 108 -26.98 3.13 13.67
CA GLU A 108 -26.42 1.99 12.96
C GLU A 108 -25.50 2.43 11.80
N ASN A 109 -25.89 3.45 11.04
CA ASN A 109 -25.03 4.03 10.01
C ASN A 109 -23.74 4.63 10.61
N ARG A 110 -23.83 5.33 11.75
CA ARG A 110 -22.66 5.87 12.45
C ARG A 110 -21.69 4.78 12.88
N LYS A 111 -22.20 3.68 13.44
CA LYS A 111 -21.39 2.52 13.83
C LYS A 111 -20.72 1.87 12.62
N LEU A 112 -21.48 1.67 11.55
CA LEU A 112 -20.98 1.07 10.32
C LEU A 112 -19.88 1.93 9.68
N GLN A 113 -20.07 3.26 9.65
CA GLN A 113 -19.06 4.20 9.18
C GLN A 113 -17.78 4.16 10.04
N SER A 114 -17.92 4.04 11.37
CA SER A 114 -16.78 3.91 12.27
C SER A 114 -15.98 2.63 11.98
N ILE A 115 -16.67 1.50 11.75
CA ILE A 115 -16.03 0.22 11.40
C ILE A 115 -15.32 0.32 10.06
N ARG A 116 -15.98 0.91 9.05
CA ARG A 116 -15.37 1.16 7.73
C ARG A 116 -14.09 1.98 7.88
N ASN A 117 -14.14 3.12 8.56
CA ASN A 117 -12.99 4.00 8.72
C ASN A 117 -11.84 3.30 9.47
N LYS A 118 -12.14 2.49 10.49
CA LYS A 118 -11.13 1.70 11.20
C LYS A 118 -10.44 0.69 10.27
N ARG A 119 -11.20 -0.06 9.47
CA ARG A 119 -10.64 -1.01 8.48
C ARG A 119 -9.77 -0.31 7.43
N ILE A 120 -10.16 0.89 7.00
CA ILE A 120 -9.38 1.70 6.05
C ILE A 120 -8.07 2.16 6.68
N ALA A 121 -8.09 2.60 7.94
CA ALA A 121 -6.89 2.98 8.66
C ALA A 121 -5.92 1.80 8.80
N GLU A 122 -6.41 0.65 9.28
CA GLU A 122 -5.62 -0.59 9.41
C GLU A 122 -5.01 -1.03 8.06
N LEU A 123 -5.77 -0.93 6.96
CA LEU A 123 -5.28 -1.21 5.62
C LEU A 123 -4.13 -0.27 5.22
N ASN A 124 -4.27 1.03 5.49
CA ASN A 124 -3.22 2.00 5.17
C ASN A 124 -1.96 1.76 6.01
N ASP A 125 -2.11 1.40 7.29
CA ASP A 125 -0.98 1.07 8.16
C ASP A 125 -0.22 -0.16 7.65
N GLN A 126 -0.93 -1.22 7.26
CA GLN A 126 -0.34 -2.41 6.65
C GLN A 126 0.40 -2.10 5.34
N VAL A 127 -0.20 -1.27 4.49
CA VAL A 127 0.43 -0.84 3.23
C VAL A 127 1.71 -0.05 3.50
N ASN A 128 1.68 0.86 4.47
CA ASN A 128 2.85 1.67 4.83
C ASN A 128 3.97 0.77 5.38
N ALA A 129 3.65 -0.22 6.21
CA ALA A 129 4.61 -1.20 6.70
C ALA A 129 5.25 -1.99 5.54
N LEU A 130 4.46 -2.47 4.58
CA LEU A 130 4.96 -3.20 3.41
C LEU A 130 5.88 -2.33 2.52
N LYS A 131 5.52 -1.06 2.31
CA LYS A 131 6.37 -0.12 1.55
C LYS A 131 7.69 0.15 2.27
N LEU A 132 7.65 0.32 3.59
CA LEU A 132 8.86 0.50 4.40
C LEU A 132 9.77 -0.73 4.30
N GLU A 133 9.21 -1.93 4.46
CA GLU A 133 9.96 -3.19 4.33
C GLU A 133 10.59 -3.34 2.94
N ALA A 134 9.86 -3.01 1.88
CA ALA A 134 10.36 -3.02 0.51
C ALA A 134 11.55 -2.07 0.33
N ASN A 135 11.42 -0.83 0.84
CA ASN A 135 12.50 0.16 0.81
C ASN A 135 13.74 -0.29 1.60
N VAL A 136 13.57 -0.84 2.80
CA VAL A 136 14.69 -1.35 3.61
C VAL A 136 15.43 -2.45 2.86
N LYS A 137 14.71 -3.42 2.28
CA LYS A 137 15.32 -4.51 1.49
C LYS A 137 16.06 -4.00 0.24
N MET A 138 15.53 -2.97 -0.41
CA MET A 138 16.21 -2.31 -1.53
C MET A 138 17.52 -1.66 -1.07
N GLU A 139 17.50 -0.88 0.02
CA GLU A 139 18.70 -0.22 0.56
C GLU A 139 19.75 -1.22 1.03
N GLU A 140 19.36 -2.32 1.69
CA GLU A 140 20.26 -3.41 2.06
C GLU A 140 20.92 -4.06 0.83
N THR A 141 20.15 -4.23 -0.25
CA THR A 141 20.66 -4.77 -1.53
C THR A 141 21.69 -3.83 -2.14
N ILE A 142 21.37 -2.53 -2.22
CA ILE A 142 22.27 -1.49 -2.74
C ILE A 142 23.56 -1.44 -1.91
N HIS A 143 23.43 -1.45 -0.58
CA HIS A 143 24.56 -1.43 0.33
C HIS A 143 25.48 -2.64 0.13
N ARG A 144 24.90 -3.84 0.01
CA ARG A 144 25.66 -5.08 -0.23
C ARG A 144 26.40 -5.05 -1.58
N VAL A 145 25.75 -4.55 -2.62
CA VAL A 145 26.39 -4.39 -3.94
C VAL A 145 27.58 -3.43 -3.83
N ASN A 146 27.41 -2.28 -3.18
CA ASN A 146 28.50 -1.33 -2.98
C ASN A 146 29.66 -1.94 -2.17
N GLN A 147 29.39 -2.78 -1.16
CA GLN A 147 30.45 -3.47 -0.40
C GLN A 147 31.24 -4.49 -1.24
N ILE A 148 30.58 -5.20 -2.16
CA ILE A 148 31.22 -6.22 -3.00
C ILE A 148 32.19 -5.58 -3.99
N PHE A 149 31.79 -4.46 -4.60
CA PHE A 149 32.55 -3.77 -5.66
C PHE A 149 33.43 -2.61 -5.14
N ALA A 150 33.47 -2.38 -3.83
CA ALA A 150 34.41 -1.45 -3.19
C ALA A 150 35.75 -2.11 -2.79
N LYS A 151 35.90 -3.42 -3.03
CA LYS A 151 37.13 -4.20 -2.83
C LYS A 151 37.87 -4.35 -4.14
#